data_AF-F7RSS5-F1
#
_entry.id   AF-F7RSS5-F1
#
_cell.length_a   1.000
_cell.length_b   1.000
_cell.length_c   1.000
_cell.angle_alpha   90.00
_cell.angle_beta   90.00
_cell.angle_gamma   90.00
#
_symmetry.space_group_name_H-M   'P 1'
#
loop_
_entity.id
_entity.type
_entity.pdbx_description
1 polymer ?
#
loop_
_entity_poly.entity_id
_entity_poly.type
_entity_poly.pdbx_seq_one_letter_code
_entity_poly.pdbx_strand_id
1 'polypeptide(L)'
;MCSATAVAQVSHVSINSRMFELGAYPKIRLNVITDNQDITRLEFVVHQSTGEEKLMAQQLNRFLILLTGVEDVTDPKARLLVREYHVDRWYEVKSLPVFGADKTPEPKLNPNAAVNTTQTVKPVLGSTAKIANIDAESTVMAPVATAHINTTNTASSVRGQSALMDAPPILDVKPSESTTLASEECVLNYAANETLWRIAKRYAAEWELNMYGAMLAIYDSNPKAFAKNKINALKKNVTLYCPPKDMLMRYSDSGEAKAIFEGKNAG
;
A
#
# COMPACT_ATOMS: atom_id res chain seq x y z
N MET A 1 -29.42 -32.32 -1.94
CA MET A 1 -29.08 -31.47 -0.77
C MET A 1 -28.13 -30.39 -1.25
N CYS A 2 -28.65 -29.23 -1.67
CA CYS A 2 -27.80 -28.11 -2.06
C CYS A 2 -27.41 -27.35 -0.79
N SER A 3 -26.15 -27.48 -0.37
CA SER A 3 -25.58 -26.65 0.70
C SER A 3 -25.31 -25.26 0.12
N ALA A 4 -26.11 -24.28 0.52
CA ALA A 4 -25.78 -22.88 0.30
C ALA A 4 -24.68 -22.50 1.29
N THR A 5 -23.46 -22.29 0.79
CA THR A 5 -22.35 -21.76 1.56
C THR A 5 -22.76 -20.40 2.09
N ALA A 6 -22.92 -20.28 3.41
CA ALA A 6 -23.24 -19.01 4.05
C ALA A 6 -22.08 -18.03 3.80
N VAL A 7 -22.33 -17.07 2.91
CA VAL A 7 -21.39 -15.99 2.61
C VAL A 7 -21.45 -15.04 3.79
N ALA A 8 -20.36 -14.93 4.55
CA ALA A 8 -20.28 -13.97 5.64
C ALA A 8 -20.30 -12.54 5.07
N GLN A 9 -21.30 -11.75 5.45
CA GLN A 9 -21.58 -10.39 4.99
C GLN A 9 -21.22 -9.37 6.08
N VAL A 10 -20.80 -8.17 5.68
CA VAL A 10 -20.83 -7.01 6.58
C VAL A 10 -22.28 -6.58 6.78
N SER A 11 -22.78 -6.65 8.00
CA SER A 11 -24.16 -6.29 8.31
C SER A 11 -24.33 -4.80 8.60
N HIS A 12 -23.34 -4.15 9.20
CA HIS A 12 -23.43 -2.73 9.52
C HIS A 12 -22.07 -2.04 9.66
N VAL A 13 -21.96 -0.84 9.10
CA VAL A 13 -20.79 0.04 9.26
C VAL A 13 -21.23 1.48 9.45
N SER A 14 -20.77 2.12 10.53
CA SER A 14 -21.02 3.55 10.76
C SER A 14 -19.86 4.24 11.45
N ILE A 15 -19.64 5.52 11.11
CA ILE A 15 -18.67 6.38 11.79
C ILE A 15 -19.21 6.70 13.19
N ASN A 16 -18.50 6.25 14.22
CA ASN A 16 -18.81 6.55 15.61
C ASN A 16 -18.29 7.92 16.03
N SER A 17 -17.05 8.25 15.67
CA SER A 17 -16.47 9.57 15.94
C SER A 17 -15.39 9.88 14.92
N ARG A 18 -15.44 11.10 14.35
CA ARG A 18 -14.31 11.70 13.66
C ARG A 18 -13.42 12.40 14.68
N MET A 19 -12.12 12.08 14.70
CA MET A 19 -11.14 12.61 15.66
C MET A 19 -10.05 13.42 14.95
N PHE A 20 -10.43 14.11 13.88
CA PHE A 20 -9.55 14.96 13.07
C PHE A 20 -10.38 16.00 12.31
N GLU A 21 -9.69 17.03 11.79
CA GLU A 21 -10.27 18.10 10.99
C GLU A 21 -9.69 18.11 9.58
N LEU A 22 -10.29 18.92 8.69
CA LEU A 22 -9.78 19.11 7.34
C LEU A 22 -8.32 19.60 7.37
N GLY A 23 -7.48 19.03 6.51
CA GLY A 23 -6.04 19.30 6.47
C GLY A 23 -5.23 18.53 7.52
N ALA A 24 -5.86 17.64 8.29
CA ALA A 24 -5.16 16.70 9.16
C ALA A 24 -5.35 15.26 8.67
N TYR A 25 -4.45 14.39 9.10
CA TYR A 25 -4.53 12.96 8.86
C TYR A 25 -5.81 12.32 9.45
N PRO A 26 -6.40 11.32 8.79
CA PRO A 26 -7.66 10.76 9.23
C PRO A 26 -7.46 9.92 10.48
N LYS A 27 -8.29 10.19 11.49
CA LYS A 27 -8.39 9.40 12.71
C LYS A 27 -9.87 9.20 13.06
N ILE A 28 -10.38 7.98 12.91
CA ILE A 28 -11.82 7.70 12.96
C ILE A 28 -12.10 6.50 13.85
N ARG A 29 -13.05 6.61 14.78
CA ARG A 29 -13.66 5.44 15.42
C ARG A 29 -14.83 4.98 14.58
N LEU A 30 -14.82 3.71 14.22
CA LEU A 30 -15.81 3.09 13.35
C LEU A 30 -16.50 1.93 14.10
N ASN A 31 -17.82 1.92 14.05
CA ASN A 31 -18.62 0.78 14.46
C ASN A 31 -18.75 -0.16 13.26
N VAL A 32 -18.31 -1.41 13.41
CA VAL A 32 -18.35 -2.44 12.38
C VAL A 32 -18.97 -3.70 12.96
N ILE A 33 -19.98 -4.21 12.27
CA ILE A 33 -20.59 -5.51 12.56
C ILE A 33 -20.43 -6.35 11.30
N THR A 34 -19.64 -7.42 11.39
CA THR A 34 -19.49 -8.42 10.34
C THR A 34 -19.99 -9.77 10.83
N ASP A 35 -20.42 -10.61 9.89
CA ASP A 35 -20.64 -12.01 10.17
C ASP A 35 -19.33 -12.65 10.64
N ASN A 36 -19.42 -13.45 11.71
CA ASN A 36 -18.27 -14.07 12.39
C ASN A 36 -17.21 -13.10 12.95
N GLN A 37 -17.44 -11.78 12.94
CA GLN A 37 -16.49 -10.75 13.44
C GLN A 37 -15.11 -10.78 12.76
N ASP A 38 -15.03 -11.31 11.54
CA ASP A 38 -13.78 -11.34 10.79
C ASP A 38 -13.55 -10.00 10.08
N ILE A 39 -12.67 -9.18 10.66
CA ILE A 39 -12.26 -7.89 10.10
C ILE A 39 -11.08 -8.01 9.14
N THR A 40 -10.43 -9.17 9.04
CA THR A 40 -9.23 -9.36 8.21
C THR A 40 -9.54 -9.29 6.72
N ARG A 41 -10.80 -9.56 6.38
CA ARG A 41 -11.35 -9.46 5.02
C ARG A 41 -11.82 -8.04 4.67
N LEU A 42 -11.69 -7.09 5.60
CA LEU A 42 -12.09 -5.71 5.36
C LEU A 42 -10.89 -4.83 5.05
N GLU A 43 -11.10 -3.93 4.10
CA GLU A 43 -10.19 -2.85 3.77
C GLU A 43 -10.92 -1.52 3.94
N PHE A 44 -10.24 -0.58 4.59
CA PHE A 44 -10.75 0.76 4.85
C PHE A 44 -9.90 1.75 4.07
N VAL A 45 -10.52 2.54 3.20
CA VAL A 45 -9.82 3.46 2.31
C VAL A 45 -10.43 4.84 2.41
N VAL A 46 -9.61 5.88 2.61
CA VAL A 46 -10.05 7.25 2.36
C VAL A 46 -9.87 7.54 0.89
N HIS A 47 -10.96 7.85 0.21
CA HIS A 47 -10.98 8.31 -1.17
C HIS A 47 -11.19 9.82 -1.19
N GLN A 48 -10.25 10.53 -1.79
CA GLN A 48 -10.24 11.97 -1.98
C GLN A 48 -9.81 12.31 -3.40
N SER A 49 -10.01 13.57 -3.82
CA SER A 49 -9.63 14.02 -5.17
C SER A 49 -8.16 13.78 -5.54
N THR A 50 -7.24 13.72 -4.57
CA THR A 50 -5.81 13.45 -4.85
C THR A 50 -5.46 11.96 -4.94
N GLY A 51 -6.35 11.06 -4.53
CA GLY A 51 -6.09 9.62 -4.56
C GLY A 51 -6.82 8.82 -3.49
N GLU A 52 -6.40 7.56 -3.36
CA GLU A 52 -6.90 6.62 -2.36
C GLU A 52 -5.81 6.27 -1.36
N GLU A 53 -6.15 6.37 -0.07
CA GLU A 53 -5.27 5.97 1.02
C GLU A 53 -5.89 4.79 1.79
N LYS A 54 -5.18 3.65 1.84
CA LYS A 54 -5.53 2.55 2.75
C LYS A 54 -5.22 2.94 4.18
N LEU A 55 -6.23 2.87 5.04
CA LEU A 55 -6.11 3.19 6.46
C LEU A 55 -5.62 1.97 7.26
N MET A 56 -4.82 2.24 8.29
CA MET A 56 -4.54 1.25 9.32
C MET A 56 -5.78 1.03 10.17
N ALA A 57 -6.12 -0.24 10.41
CA ALA A 57 -7.22 -0.64 11.28
C ALA A 57 -6.69 -1.27 12.57
N GLN A 58 -6.98 -0.64 13.71
CA GLN A 58 -6.72 -1.21 15.03
C GLN A 58 -8.03 -1.58 15.70
N GLN A 59 -8.24 -2.87 15.93
CA GLN A 59 -9.41 -3.35 16.67
C GLN A 59 -9.31 -2.92 18.14
N LEU A 60 -10.32 -2.20 18.64
CA LEU A 60 -10.42 -1.82 20.05
C LEU A 60 -11.27 -2.83 20.82
N ASN A 61 -12.36 -3.28 20.21
CA ASN A 61 -13.17 -4.40 20.67
C ASN A 61 -13.87 -5.05 19.46
N ARG A 62 -14.75 -6.03 19.71
CA ARG A 62 -15.45 -6.79 18.66
C ARG A 62 -16.32 -5.97 17.70
N PHE A 63 -16.68 -4.74 18.04
CA PHE A 63 -17.51 -3.87 17.21
C PHE A 63 -16.85 -2.53 16.87
N LEU A 64 -15.79 -2.15 17.59
CA LEU A 64 -15.18 -0.83 17.51
C LEU A 64 -13.77 -0.94 16.99
N ILE A 65 -13.50 -0.23 15.90
CA ILE A 65 -12.20 -0.17 15.24
C ILE A 65 -11.75 1.29 15.23
N LEU A 66 -10.47 1.52 15.52
CA LEU A 66 -9.81 2.80 15.29
C LEU A 66 -9.10 2.74 13.93
N LEU A 67 -9.53 3.59 13.02
CA LEU A 67 -8.89 3.80 11.73
C LEU A 67 -7.94 4.99 11.81
N THR A 68 -6.73 4.82 11.29
CA THR A 68 -5.71 5.89 11.24
C THR A 68 -5.02 5.90 9.88
N GLY A 69 -4.96 7.05 9.23
CA GLY A 69 -4.15 7.27 8.04
C GLY A 69 -2.95 8.17 8.33
N VAL A 70 -2.25 8.53 7.26
CA VAL A 70 -1.03 9.31 7.26
C VAL A 70 -1.03 10.44 6.26
N GLU A 71 -1.93 10.42 5.28
CA GLU A 71 -2.16 11.54 4.37
C GLU A 71 -3.14 12.54 4.97
N ASP A 72 -2.81 13.82 4.85
CA ASP A 72 -3.73 14.86 5.27
C ASP A 72 -4.94 14.89 4.34
N VAL A 73 -6.13 14.86 4.93
CA VAL A 73 -7.37 14.89 4.16
C VAL A 73 -7.71 16.33 3.85
N THR A 74 -7.36 16.77 2.64
CA THR A 74 -7.59 18.14 2.18
C THR A 74 -8.92 18.32 1.45
N ASP A 75 -9.61 17.22 1.13
CA ASP A 75 -10.87 17.22 0.39
C ASP A 75 -12.09 17.19 1.33
N PRO A 76 -12.94 18.25 1.35
CA PRO A 76 -14.16 18.28 2.15
C PRO A 76 -15.19 17.22 1.77
N LYS A 77 -15.11 16.68 0.56
CA LYS A 77 -16.00 15.62 0.04
C LYS A 77 -15.40 14.23 0.18
N ALA A 78 -14.27 14.09 0.87
CA ALA A 78 -13.63 12.80 1.10
C ALA A 78 -14.61 11.76 1.66
N ARG A 79 -14.47 10.52 1.19
CA ARG A 79 -15.32 9.39 1.59
C ARG A 79 -14.47 8.28 2.16
N LEU A 80 -14.99 7.65 3.21
CA LEU A 80 -14.47 6.40 3.74
C LEU A 80 -15.15 5.26 2.97
N LEU A 81 -14.38 4.59 2.12
CA LEU A 81 -14.78 3.37 1.45
C LEU A 81 -14.45 2.17 2.35
N VAL A 82 -15.41 1.27 2.48
CA VAL A 82 -15.23 -0.01 3.17
C VAL A 82 -15.42 -1.10 2.13
N ARG A 83 -14.35 -1.85 1.91
CA ARG A 83 -14.29 -2.94 0.94
C ARG A 83 -14.20 -4.27 1.68
N GLU A 84 -14.82 -5.30 1.14
CA GLU A 84 -14.74 -6.67 1.65
C GLU A 84 -14.18 -7.61 0.57
N TYR A 85 -13.27 -8.49 0.96
CA TYR A 85 -12.67 -9.46 0.05
C TYR A 85 -13.57 -10.70 -0.08
N HIS A 86 -14.07 -10.93 -1.29
CA HIS A 86 -14.87 -12.11 -1.66
C HIS A 86 -14.33 -12.70 -2.96
N VAL A 87 -14.13 -14.01 -3.00
CA VAL A 87 -13.85 -14.77 -4.24
C VAL A 87 -12.80 -14.07 -5.12
N ASP A 88 -11.60 -13.94 -4.58
CA ASP A 88 -10.41 -13.35 -5.23
C ASP A 88 -10.52 -11.89 -5.67
N ARG A 89 -11.45 -11.12 -5.10
CA ARG A 89 -11.56 -9.69 -5.38
C ARG A 89 -12.19 -8.88 -4.25
N TRP A 90 -11.88 -7.59 -4.25
CA TRP A 90 -12.45 -6.61 -3.34
C TRP A 90 -13.77 -6.06 -3.87
N TYR A 91 -14.78 -5.98 -3.01
CA TYR A 91 -16.07 -5.36 -3.29
C TYR A 91 -16.31 -4.19 -2.35
N GLU A 92 -16.72 -3.04 -2.87
CA GLU A 92 -17.18 -1.94 -2.02
C GLU A 92 -18.52 -2.29 -1.38
N VAL A 93 -18.55 -2.28 -0.04
CA VAL A 93 -19.74 -2.57 0.75
C VAL A 93 -20.39 -1.29 1.28
N LYS A 94 -19.56 -0.28 1.62
CA LYS A 94 -20.05 1.00 2.12
C LYS A 94 -19.17 2.15 1.68
N SER A 95 -19.82 3.29 1.47
CA SER A 95 -19.16 4.56 1.19
C SER A 95 -19.75 5.63 2.09
N LEU A 96 -18.98 6.10 3.08
CA LEU A 96 -19.44 7.02 4.12
C LEU A 96 -18.78 8.40 3.93
N PRO A 97 -19.54 9.52 3.97
CA PRO A 97 -18.91 10.84 3.97
C PRO A 97 -18.10 11.03 5.25
N VAL A 98 -16.83 11.44 5.11
CA VAL A 98 -15.94 11.71 6.25
C VAL A 98 -16.33 13.02 6.94
N PHE A 99 -16.82 13.99 6.16
CA PHE A 99 -17.29 15.28 6.63
C PHE A 99 -18.77 15.48 6.29
N GLY A 100 -19.52 16.18 7.16
CA GLY A 100 -20.90 16.59 6.89
C GLY A 100 -21.97 15.51 7.06
N ALA A 101 -21.79 14.53 7.95
CA ALA A 101 -22.75 13.45 8.21
C ALA A 101 -24.03 13.87 8.98
N ASP A 102 -24.28 15.17 9.14
CA ASP A 102 -25.54 15.64 9.72
C ASP A 102 -26.62 15.67 8.63
N LYS A 103 -27.33 14.54 8.50
CA LYS A 103 -28.58 14.33 7.75
C LYS A 103 -28.43 14.11 6.23
N THR A 104 -28.11 12.89 5.79
CA THR A 104 -28.63 12.39 4.51
C THR A 104 -28.69 10.85 4.53
N PRO A 105 -29.82 10.23 4.14
CA PRO A 105 -29.98 8.78 4.14
C PRO A 105 -29.02 8.12 3.15
N GLU A 106 -28.51 6.95 3.58
CA GLU A 106 -27.57 6.11 2.85
C GLU A 106 -27.99 5.85 1.40
N PRO A 107 -27.11 6.04 0.41
CA PRO A 107 -27.34 5.49 -0.93
C PRO A 107 -27.23 3.96 -0.81
N LYS A 108 -28.32 3.25 -1.13
CA LYS A 108 -28.30 1.80 -1.31
C LYS A 108 -27.50 1.49 -2.59
N LEU A 109 -26.23 1.09 -2.44
CA LEU A 109 -25.45 0.54 -3.54
C LEU A 109 -26.06 -0.81 -3.92
N ASN A 110 -26.66 -0.88 -5.11
CA ASN A 110 -27.19 -2.09 -5.71
C ASN A 110 -26.04 -2.80 -6.46
N PRO A 111 -25.71 -4.08 -6.16
CA PRO A 111 -24.60 -4.78 -6.81
C PRO A 111 -24.81 -5.11 -8.30
N ASN A 112 -26.00 -4.86 -8.85
CA ASN A 112 -26.30 -5.19 -10.24
C ASN A 112 -26.42 -3.91 -11.11
N ALA A 113 -25.28 -3.36 -11.53
CA ALA A 113 -25.22 -2.46 -12.67
C ALA A 113 -24.18 -2.98 -13.67
N ALA A 114 -24.56 -4.03 -14.39
CA ALA A 114 -24.01 -4.29 -15.70
C ALA A 114 -24.49 -3.18 -16.65
N VAL A 115 -23.54 -2.63 -17.39
CA VAL A 115 -23.68 -1.67 -18.49
C VAL A 115 -24.90 -1.96 -19.36
N ASN A 116 -25.65 -0.93 -19.74
CA ASN A 116 -26.17 -0.78 -21.10
C ASN A 116 -26.51 0.68 -21.43
N THR A 117 -25.67 1.24 -22.30
CA THR A 117 -25.91 2.43 -23.11
C THR A 117 -27.20 2.26 -23.90
N THR A 118 -28.20 3.13 -23.69
CA THR A 118 -29.08 3.57 -24.78
C THR A 118 -29.66 4.94 -24.44
N GLN A 119 -29.10 5.97 -25.06
CA GLN A 119 -29.70 7.30 -25.15
C GLN A 119 -30.96 7.20 -26.00
N THR A 120 -32.13 7.44 -25.41
CA THR A 120 -33.35 7.78 -26.14
C THR A 120 -33.53 9.29 -26.12
N VAL A 121 -33.07 9.95 -27.18
CA VAL A 121 -33.46 11.33 -27.51
C VAL A 121 -34.70 11.26 -28.39
N LYS A 122 -35.79 11.91 -27.97
CA LYS A 122 -37.02 12.09 -28.77
C LYS A 122 -36.85 13.27 -29.75
N PRO A 123 -37.58 13.27 -30.89
CA PRO A 123 -37.17 13.96 -32.11
C PRO A 123 -37.60 15.43 -32.16
N VAL A 124 -36.80 16.29 -32.78
CA VAL A 124 -37.23 17.58 -33.33
C VAL A 124 -36.90 17.61 -34.82
N LEU A 125 -37.93 17.96 -35.58
CA LEU A 125 -38.06 17.94 -37.01
C LEU A 125 -37.50 19.23 -37.64
N GLY A 126 -36.71 19.08 -38.70
CA GLY A 126 -36.59 20.05 -39.80
C GLY A 126 -35.41 21.01 -39.75
N SER A 127 -34.41 20.80 -40.61
CA SER A 127 -34.24 21.63 -41.81
C SER A 127 -33.09 21.10 -42.69
N THR A 128 -33.29 21.21 -43.99
CA THR A 128 -32.53 20.64 -45.10
C THR A 128 -31.27 21.42 -45.45
N ALA A 129 -30.15 20.74 -45.71
CA ALA A 129 -29.18 21.11 -46.75
C ALA A 129 -28.25 19.91 -47.06
N LYS A 130 -27.76 19.87 -48.29
CA LYS A 130 -27.38 18.70 -49.08
C LYS A 130 -25.89 18.79 -49.46
N ILE A 131 -25.29 17.64 -49.86
CA ILE A 131 -24.05 17.46 -50.68
C ILE A 131 -22.72 17.60 -49.87
N ALA A 132 -21.70 16.74 -49.92
CA ALA A 132 -21.18 15.83 -50.96
C ALA A 132 -20.42 14.60 -50.40
N ASN A 133 -20.37 13.53 -51.20
CA ASN A 133 -19.46 12.39 -51.10
C ASN A 133 -17.99 12.79 -51.26
N ILE A 134 -17.08 12.06 -50.62
CA ILE A 134 -15.81 11.61 -51.25
C ILE A 134 -15.48 10.21 -50.73
N ASP A 135 -15.49 9.23 -51.65
CA ASP A 135 -14.93 7.89 -51.50
C ASP A 135 -13.39 7.91 -51.71
N ALA A 136 -12.75 6.75 -51.44
CA ALA A 136 -11.37 6.32 -51.75
C ALA A 136 -10.41 6.30 -50.54
N GLU A 137 -9.53 5.31 -50.34
CA GLU A 137 -9.35 3.96 -50.88
C GLU A 137 -8.32 3.26 -49.98
N SER A 138 -8.39 1.93 -49.98
CA SER A 138 -7.47 0.93 -49.43
C SER A 138 -6.00 1.14 -49.84
N THR A 139 -5.02 0.80 -48.99
CA THR A 139 -3.82 0.03 -49.38
C THR A 139 -3.17 -0.65 -48.16
N VAL A 140 -2.76 -1.89 -48.37
CA VAL A 140 -2.28 -2.94 -47.45
C VAL A 140 -0.74 -3.01 -47.47
N MET A 141 -0.14 -3.54 -46.38
CA MET A 141 1.10 -4.38 -46.29
C MET A 141 1.95 -3.98 -45.07
N ALA A 142 2.72 -4.81 -44.36
CA ALA A 142 2.77 -6.23 -43.95
C ALA A 142 3.95 -6.29 -42.93
N PRO A 143 4.09 -7.33 -42.06
CA PRO A 143 4.98 -7.33 -40.89
C PRO A 143 6.35 -8.00 -41.17
N VAL A 144 7.38 -7.64 -40.41
CA VAL A 144 8.68 -8.35 -40.39
C VAL A 144 8.98 -8.90 -39.01
N ALA A 145 9.38 -10.18 -39.01
CA ALA A 145 9.54 -11.08 -37.89
C ALA A 145 10.95 -11.07 -37.26
N THR A 146 10.94 -11.37 -35.96
CA THR A 146 11.79 -12.27 -35.14
C THR A 146 13.16 -12.74 -35.66
N ALA A 147 14.17 -12.66 -34.79
CA ALA A 147 15.32 -13.57 -34.79
C ALA A 147 15.76 -13.93 -33.35
N HIS A 148 15.61 -15.21 -33.00
CA HIS A 148 16.35 -15.89 -31.94
C HIS A 148 17.53 -16.63 -32.58
N ILE A 149 18.70 -16.65 -31.94
CA ILE A 149 19.78 -17.57 -32.28
C ILE A 149 20.38 -18.12 -30.98
N ASN A 150 20.15 -19.40 -30.73
CA ASN A 150 20.94 -20.25 -29.82
C ASN A 150 22.29 -20.56 -30.49
N THR A 151 23.34 -20.90 -29.72
CA THR A 151 24.21 -22.09 -29.90
C THR A 151 25.50 -22.02 -29.03
N THR A 152 25.47 -22.75 -27.92
CA THR A 152 26.44 -23.72 -27.33
C THR A 152 27.97 -23.54 -27.30
N ASN A 153 28.52 -24.18 -26.24
CA ASN A 153 29.87 -24.78 -26.03
C ASN A 153 30.92 -23.82 -25.39
N THR A 154 31.73 -24.18 -24.39
CA THR A 154 32.25 -25.47 -23.90
C THR A 154 32.84 -25.29 -22.48
N ALA A 155 32.86 -26.33 -21.65
CA ALA A 155 33.55 -26.39 -20.37
C ALA A 155 35.00 -26.96 -20.49
N SER A 156 35.93 -26.50 -19.65
CA SER A 156 37.10 -27.20 -19.05
C SER A 156 38.00 -26.14 -18.37
N SER A 157 38.30 -26.16 -17.05
CA SER A 157 39.02 -27.12 -16.18
C SER A 157 40.56 -27.02 -16.25
N VAL A 158 41.21 -27.20 -15.08
CA VAL A 158 42.66 -27.28 -14.72
C VAL A 158 43.25 -25.95 -14.20
N ARG A 159 43.46 -25.70 -12.89
CA ARG A 159 44.30 -26.31 -11.82
C ARG A 159 45.76 -25.79 -11.79
N GLY A 160 46.07 -24.99 -10.74
CA GLY A 160 47.24 -25.22 -9.87
C GLY A 160 48.52 -24.37 -10.01
N GLN A 161 48.85 -23.67 -8.91
CA GLN A 161 50.16 -23.51 -8.25
C GLN A 161 51.16 -22.38 -8.67
N SER A 162 51.21 -21.34 -7.84
CA SER A 162 52.32 -20.89 -6.95
C SER A 162 53.80 -20.88 -7.42
N ALA A 163 54.40 -19.67 -7.45
CA ALA A 163 55.73 -19.28 -6.93
C ALA A 163 55.90 -17.76 -7.19
N LEU A 164 55.97 -16.85 -6.20
CA LEU A 164 57.09 -16.42 -5.35
C LEU A 164 58.19 -15.58 -6.04
N MET A 165 58.46 -14.43 -5.38
CA MET A 165 59.57 -13.46 -5.50
C MET A 165 59.42 -12.34 -6.55
N ASP A 166 59.01 -11.15 -6.11
CA ASP A 166 59.92 -10.00 -5.99
C ASP A 166 59.22 -8.78 -5.38
N ALA A 167 59.87 -8.17 -4.38
CA ALA A 167 59.43 -6.96 -3.69
C ALA A 167 60.36 -5.80 -4.04
N PRO A 168 59.82 -4.58 -4.23
CA PRO A 168 60.54 -3.37 -3.85
C PRO A 168 59.59 -2.35 -3.15
N PRO A 169 60.07 -1.18 -2.69
CA PRO A 169 60.23 -0.85 -1.29
C PRO A 169 59.05 -0.06 -0.71
N ILE A 170 59.02 -0.07 0.62
CA ILE A 170 58.12 0.66 1.51
C ILE A 170 58.22 2.16 1.24
N LEU A 171 57.10 2.78 0.86
CA LEU A 171 56.87 4.21 0.99
C LEU A 171 55.83 4.42 2.10
N ASP A 172 56.18 5.28 3.05
CA ASP A 172 55.43 5.65 4.24
C ASP A 172 53.93 5.88 3.99
N VAL A 173 53.11 4.88 4.31
CA VAL A 173 51.69 5.07 4.55
C VAL A 173 51.53 5.39 6.04
N LYS A 174 51.41 6.68 6.31
CA LYS A 174 50.84 7.30 7.52
C LYS A 174 49.74 6.38 8.09
N PRO A 175 49.69 6.10 9.41
CA PRO A 175 48.60 5.34 10.00
C PRO A 175 47.30 6.05 9.64
N SER A 176 46.58 5.49 8.67
CA SER A 176 45.22 5.87 8.40
C SER A 176 44.48 5.33 9.61
N GLU A 177 44.26 6.21 10.57
CA GLU A 177 43.36 6.00 11.69
C GLU A 177 42.14 5.29 11.12
N SER A 178 42.06 3.99 11.40
CA SER A 178 40.81 3.27 11.39
C SER A 178 40.05 3.87 12.57
N THR A 179 39.49 5.05 12.35
CA THR A 179 38.49 5.61 13.25
C THR A 179 37.33 4.66 13.10
N THR A 180 37.31 3.70 14.01
CA THR A 180 36.12 3.09 14.57
C THR A 180 35.21 4.25 14.95
N LEU A 181 34.49 4.80 13.97
CA LEU A 181 33.34 5.65 14.21
C LEU A 181 32.37 4.72 14.91
N ALA A 182 32.34 4.86 16.23
CA ALA A 182 31.20 4.48 17.03
C ALA A 182 29.98 4.79 16.18
N SER A 183 29.22 3.75 15.82
CA SER A 183 27.93 3.92 15.20
C SER A 183 27.20 4.92 16.09
N GLU A 184 27.03 6.15 15.61
CA GLU A 184 26.07 7.06 16.22
C GLU A 184 24.81 6.22 16.35
N GLU A 185 24.39 5.95 17.60
CA GLU A 185 23.15 5.23 17.85
C GLU A 185 22.06 6.08 17.20
N CYS A 186 21.76 5.76 15.94
CA CYS A 186 20.84 6.53 15.14
C CYS A 186 19.46 6.27 15.73
N VAL A 187 18.84 7.32 16.25
CA VAL A 187 17.51 7.28 16.88
C VAL A 187 16.53 7.99 15.95
N LEU A 188 15.40 7.36 15.69
CA LEU A 188 14.31 7.94 14.91
C LEU A 188 13.60 9.02 15.71
N ASN A 189 13.39 10.18 15.08
CA ASN A 189 12.63 11.28 15.64
C ASN A 189 11.15 11.16 15.25
N TYR A 190 10.27 11.09 16.25
CA TYR A 190 8.84 10.97 16.04
C TYR A 190 8.03 11.47 17.24
N ALA A 191 6.75 11.79 17.02
CA ALA A 191 5.88 12.25 18.11
C ALA A 191 5.35 11.07 18.96
N ALA A 192 5.20 11.26 20.27
CA ALA A 192 4.76 10.24 21.23
C ALA A 192 3.50 9.42 20.86
N ASN A 193 2.60 10.00 20.06
CA ASN A 193 1.33 9.39 19.64
C ASN A 193 1.28 9.06 18.13
N GLU A 194 2.45 9.01 17.49
CA GLU A 194 2.59 8.68 16.08
C GLU A 194 2.46 7.17 15.84
N THR A 195 1.89 6.79 14.69
CA THR A 195 1.82 5.39 14.26
C THR A 195 3.11 4.99 13.56
N LEU A 196 3.49 3.70 13.64
CA LEU A 196 4.64 3.16 12.90
C LEU A 196 4.58 3.53 11.40
N TRP A 197 3.38 3.48 10.81
CA TRP A 197 3.16 3.81 9.41
C TRP A 197 3.54 5.24 9.05
N ARG A 198 3.29 6.22 9.93
CA ARG A 198 3.66 7.62 9.68
C ARG A 198 5.16 7.85 9.83
N ILE A 199 5.77 7.20 10.83
CA ILE A 199 7.23 7.18 10.99
C ILE A 199 7.85 6.59 9.73
N ALA A 200 7.40 5.40 9.33
CA ALA A 200 7.89 4.70 8.15
C ALA A 200 7.66 5.50 6.87
N LYS A 201 6.51 6.17 6.68
CA LYS A 201 6.27 7.02 5.51
C LYS A 201 7.30 8.15 5.39
N ARG A 202 7.66 8.79 6.52
CA ARG A 202 8.68 9.85 6.52
C ARG A 202 10.05 9.30 6.12
N TYR A 203 10.49 8.26 6.81
CA TYR A 203 11.82 7.69 6.62
C TYR A 203 11.95 6.85 5.34
N ALA A 204 10.84 6.37 4.77
CA ALA A 204 10.82 5.66 3.49
C ALA A 204 11.42 6.51 2.36
N ALA A 205 11.09 7.80 2.32
CA ALA A 205 11.67 8.72 1.33
C ALA A 205 13.17 8.91 1.53
N GLU A 206 13.63 9.00 2.78
CA GLU A 206 15.06 9.16 3.12
C GLU A 206 15.88 7.90 2.85
N TRP A 207 15.27 6.72 3.01
CA TRP A 207 15.93 5.41 2.81
C TRP A 207 15.71 4.82 1.42
N GLU A 208 15.03 5.55 0.53
CA GLU A 208 14.63 5.06 -0.81
C GLU A 208 13.90 3.71 -0.76
N LEU A 209 13.10 3.50 0.29
CA LEU A 209 12.28 2.31 0.48
C LEU A 209 10.81 2.62 0.18
N ASN A 210 10.08 1.56 -0.14
CA ASN A 210 8.63 1.62 -0.07
C ASN A 210 8.19 1.68 1.41
N MET A 211 6.98 2.19 1.62
CA MET A 211 6.47 2.44 2.96
C MET A 211 6.34 1.16 3.81
N TYR A 212 5.91 0.04 3.21
CA TYR A 212 5.85 -1.26 3.90
C TYR A 212 7.24 -1.75 4.29
N GLY A 213 8.22 -1.56 3.41
CA GLY A 213 9.60 -1.94 3.67
C GLY A 213 10.21 -1.16 4.83
N ALA A 214 10.00 0.15 4.88
CA ALA A 214 10.42 0.98 6.01
C ALA A 214 9.73 0.55 7.32
N MET A 215 8.43 0.22 7.31
CA MET A 215 7.75 -0.30 8.50
C MET A 215 8.38 -1.60 9.01
N LEU A 216 8.65 -2.55 8.09
CA LEU A 216 9.25 -3.84 8.43
C LEU A 216 10.67 -3.67 8.97
N ALA A 217 11.47 -2.81 8.36
CA ALA A 217 12.83 -2.52 8.80
C ALA A 217 12.85 -1.92 10.22
N ILE A 218 11.98 -0.93 10.49
CA ILE A 218 11.84 -0.34 11.83
C ILE A 218 11.38 -1.40 12.84
N TYR A 219 10.39 -2.22 12.47
CA TYR A 219 9.85 -3.24 13.35
C TYR A 219 10.89 -4.30 13.74
N ASP A 220 11.60 -4.86 12.77
CA ASP A 220 12.60 -5.90 13.00
C ASP A 220 13.84 -5.38 13.72
N SER A 221 14.20 -4.10 13.52
CA SER A 221 15.30 -3.46 14.27
C SER A 221 14.94 -3.14 15.72
N ASN A 222 13.64 -3.03 16.01
CA ASN A 222 13.14 -2.55 17.31
C ASN A 222 12.09 -3.51 17.92
N PRO A 223 12.35 -4.82 18.06
CA PRO A 223 11.33 -5.79 18.49
C PRO A 223 10.74 -5.46 19.88
N LYS A 224 11.53 -4.85 20.76
CA LYS A 224 11.11 -4.45 22.11
C LYS A 224 10.15 -3.26 22.11
N ALA A 225 10.09 -2.48 21.03
CA ALA A 225 9.20 -1.32 20.88
C ALA A 225 7.75 -1.71 20.60
N PHE A 226 7.49 -2.97 20.23
CA PHE A 226 6.17 -3.45 19.86
C PHE A 226 5.58 -4.38 20.93
N ALA A 227 4.30 -4.21 21.23
CA ALA A 227 3.60 -5.07 22.18
C ALA A 227 3.14 -6.37 21.51
N LYS A 228 3.29 -7.50 22.21
CA LYS A 228 2.84 -8.84 21.75
C LYS A 228 3.38 -9.24 20.37
N ASN A 229 4.55 -8.72 19.99
CA ASN A 229 5.14 -8.93 18.67
C ASN A 229 4.23 -8.48 17.50
N LYS A 230 3.28 -7.57 17.73
CA LYS A 230 2.37 -7.06 16.70
C LYS A 230 2.91 -5.79 16.08
N ILE A 231 3.06 -5.76 14.75
CA ILE A 231 3.65 -4.63 14.02
C ILE A 231 2.85 -3.32 14.19
N ASN A 232 1.54 -3.41 14.41
CA ASN A 232 0.68 -2.25 14.65
C ASN A 232 0.63 -1.80 16.12
N ALA A 233 1.34 -2.48 17.02
CA ALA A 233 1.27 -2.24 18.46
C ALA A 233 2.50 -1.51 19.00
N LEU A 234 2.87 -0.39 18.36
CA LEU A 234 3.95 0.48 18.83
C LEU A 234 3.63 1.01 20.23
N LYS A 235 4.56 0.81 21.18
CA LYS A 235 4.43 1.31 22.55
C LYS A 235 4.59 2.82 22.57
N LYS A 236 3.86 3.49 23.47
CA LYS A 236 4.01 4.94 23.68
C LYS A 236 5.37 5.26 24.29
N ASN A 237 5.97 6.37 23.87
CA ASN A 237 7.21 6.93 24.42
C ASN A 237 8.42 5.96 24.41
N VAL A 238 8.50 5.06 23.43
CA VAL A 238 9.65 4.14 23.31
C VAL A 238 10.72 4.71 22.38
N THR A 239 11.99 4.55 22.68
CA THR A 239 13.04 4.92 21.73
C THR A 239 13.05 3.94 20.55
N LEU A 240 13.05 4.46 19.32
CA LEU A 240 13.21 3.66 18.10
C LEU A 240 14.58 3.94 17.51
N TYR A 241 15.34 2.89 17.24
CA TYR A 241 16.64 2.96 16.58
C TYR A 241 16.47 2.78 15.07
N CYS A 242 17.37 3.41 14.31
CA CYS A 242 17.40 3.29 12.87
C CYS A 242 17.75 1.86 12.45
N PRO A 243 17.12 1.34 11.38
CA PRO A 243 17.50 0.05 10.84
C PRO A 243 18.91 0.07 10.25
N PRO A 244 19.68 -1.01 10.39
CA PRO A 244 20.97 -1.12 9.73
C PRO A 244 20.78 -1.30 8.21
N LYS A 245 21.80 -0.92 7.42
CA LYS A 245 21.70 -0.87 5.95
C LYS A 245 21.37 -2.22 5.31
N ASP A 246 21.89 -3.31 5.87
CA ASP A 246 21.58 -4.69 5.45
C ASP A 246 20.10 -5.02 5.62
N MET A 247 19.47 -4.54 6.69
CA MET A 247 18.03 -4.71 6.89
C MET A 247 17.19 -3.87 5.93
N LEU A 248 17.64 -2.65 5.59
CA LEU A 248 16.95 -1.83 4.59
C LEU A 248 16.95 -2.53 3.22
N MET A 249 18.09 -3.09 2.79
CA MET A 249 18.21 -3.84 1.53
C MET A 249 17.29 -5.07 1.47
N ARG A 250 17.01 -5.71 2.61
CA ARG A 250 16.09 -6.85 2.66
C ARG A 250 14.65 -6.49 2.27
N TYR A 251 14.27 -5.22 2.43
CA TYR A 251 12.90 -4.76 2.24
C TYR A 251 12.71 -3.77 1.09
N SER A 252 13.66 -3.76 0.14
CA SER A 252 13.62 -2.86 -1.02
C SER A 252 12.49 -3.20 -2.00
N ASP A 253 12.15 -4.48 -2.16
CA ASP A 253 11.06 -4.89 -3.05
C ASP A 253 9.68 -4.55 -2.45
N SER A 254 8.88 -3.77 -3.18
CA SER A 254 7.59 -3.29 -2.69
C SER A 254 6.51 -4.37 -2.67
N GLY A 255 6.53 -5.33 -3.60
CA GLY A 255 5.53 -6.38 -3.66
C GLY A 255 5.72 -7.38 -2.52
N GLU A 256 6.98 -7.79 -2.31
CA GLU A 256 7.38 -8.69 -1.24
C GLU A 256 7.19 -8.05 0.14
N ALA A 257 7.65 -6.79 0.33
CA ALA A 257 7.47 -6.09 1.60
C ALA A 257 6.00 -5.96 1.99
N LYS A 258 5.12 -5.67 1.02
CA LYS A 258 3.68 -5.64 1.27
C LYS A 258 3.15 -7.01 1.70
N ALA A 259 3.51 -8.08 1.00
CA ALA A 259 3.07 -9.44 1.33
C ALA A 259 3.54 -9.88 2.73
N ILE A 260 4.79 -9.58 3.09
CA ILE A 260 5.33 -9.85 4.44
C ILE A 260 4.58 -9.05 5.49
N PHE A 261 4.34 -7.75 5.25
CA PHE A 261 3.60 -6.90 6.17
C PHE A 261 2.18 -7.43 6.41
N GLU A 262 1.45 -7.76 5.35
CA GLU A 262 0.09 -8.30 5.43
C GLU A 262 0.07 -9.62 6.21
N GLY A 263 1.05 -10.50 5.99
CA GLY A 263 1.22 -11.74 6.78
C GLY A 263 1.47 -11.48 8.27
N LYS A 264 2.30 -10.47 8.62
CA LYS A 264 2.54 -10.09 10.02
C LYS A 264 1.35 -9.39 10.67
N ASN A 265 0.52 -8.72 9.90
CA ASN A 265 -0.68 -8.04 10.38
C ASN A 265 -1.82 -9.01 10.71
N ALA A 266 -1.85 -10.18 10.05
CA ALA A 266 -2.87 -11.20 10.26
C ALA A 266 -2.71 -12.01 11.57
N GLY A 267 -1.57 -11.92 12.27
CA GLY A 267 -1.27 -12.63 13.54
C GLY A 267 -1.43 -11.79 14.80
#